data_AF-A0A7Y0MUD7-F1
#
_entry.id   AF-A0A7Y0MUD7-F1
#
_cell.length_a   1.000
_cell.length_b   1.000
_cell.length_c   1.000
_cell.angle_alpha   90.00
_cell.angle_beta   90.00
_cell.angle_gamma   90.00
#
_symmetry.space_group_name_H-M   'P 1'
#
loop_
_entity.id
_entity.type
_entity.pdbx_description
1 polymer ?
#
loop_
_entity_poly.entity_id
_entity_poly.type
_entity_poly.pdbx_seq_one_letter_code
_entity_poly.pdbx_strand_id
1 'polypeptide(L)'
;MDTNANGSKRVLILVHPTPSAGGYSRPAKSFLSDQSALDYALEGDALLYVFEDGTTYPTTMGPKSGVDWGSCVAEAYLYSDWVPEKSDILDMCFHEDKEASIGFVNALADYVIECRVEKVAGL
;
A
#
# COMPACT_ATOMS: atom_id res chain seq x y z
N MET A 1 -0.32 5.36 12.23
CA MET A 1 0.27 6.61 12.77
C MET A 1 -0.62 7.10 13.91
N ASP A 2 -0.13 7.14 15.14
CA ASP A 2 -0.96 7.47 16.31
C ASP A 2 -1.10 8.98 16.57
N THR A 3 -0.25 9.81 15.96
CA THR A 3 -0.25 11.28 16.13
C THR A 3 0.07 11.96 14.81
N ASN A 4 -0.67 13.02 14.44
CA ASN A 4 -0.44 13.77 13.20
C ASN A 4 0.62 14.87 13.36
N ALA A 5 0.87 15.64 12.29
CA ALA A 5 1.84 16.74 12.28
C ALA A 5 1.54 17.87 13.29
N ASN A 6 0.29 18.00 13.77
CA ASN A 6 -0.12 18.99 14.75
C ASN A 6 -0.01 18.48 16.21
N GLY A 7 0.45 17.24 16.41
CA GLY A 7 0.47 16.61 17.74
C GLY A 7 -0.90 16.06 18.18
N SER A 8 -1.91 16.08 17.31
CA SER A 8 -3.25 15.56 17.60
C SER A 8 -3.26 14.04 17.51
N LYS A 9 -3.99 13.38 18.41
CA LYS A 9 -4.08 11.92 18.43
C LYS A 9 -5.09 11.40 17.42
N ARG A 10 -4.82 10.23 16.85
CA ARG A 10 -5.83 9.50 16.07
C ARG A 10 -6.95 9.06 17.01
N VAL A 11 -8.19 9.41 16.68
CA VAL A 11 -9.36 8.99 17.46
C VAL A 11 -10.00 7.73 16.91
N LEU A 12 -9.99 7.53 15.58
CA LEU A 12 -10.55 6.35 14.95
C LEU A 12 -10.02 6.16 13.52
N ILE A 13 -10.29 4.99 12.98
CA ILE A 13 -10.06 4.58 11.60
C ILE A 13 -11.40 4.12 11.05
N LEU A 14 -11.89 4.73 9.97
CA LEU A 14 -13.05 4.22 9.23
C LEU A 14 -12.54 3.36 8.08
N VAL A 15 -13.00 2.11 8.02
CA VAL A 15 -12.81 1.25 6.85
C VAL A 15 -14.09 1.31 6.04
N HIS A 16 -13.99 1.75 4.78
CA HIS A 16 -15.06 1.76 3.80
C HIS A 16 -14.78 0.68 2.74
N PRO A 17 -15.51 -0.45 2.78
CA PRO A 17 -15.21 -1.57 1.90
C PRO A 17 -15.47 -1.28 0.43
N THR A 18 -14.56 -1.78 -0.41
CA THR A 18 -14.73 -1.74 -1.87
C THR A 18 -15.74 -2.81 -2.29
N PRO A 19 -16.69 -2.52 -3.22
CA PRO A 19 -17.68 -3.49 -3.65
C PRO A 19 -17.02 -4.72 -4.28
N SER A 20 -17.50 -5.92 -3.92
CA SER A 20 -17.03 -7.16 -4.54
C SER A 20 -17.56 -7.31 -5.97
N ALA A 21 -16.95 -8.22 -6.73
CA ALA A 21 -17.44 -8.66 -8.04
C ALA A 21 -18.84 -9.32 -7.87
N GLY A 22 -19.89 -8.49 -7.93
CA GLY A 22 -21.25 -8.85 -7.53
C GLY A 22 -22.03 -7.68 -6.91
N GLY A 23 -21.37 -6.55 -6.64
CA GLY A 23 -22.00 -5.33 -6.13
C GLY A 23 -22.32 -5.37 -4.63
N TYR A 24 -22.01 -6.46 -3.95
CA TYR A 24 -22.14 -6.56 -2.50
C TYR A 24 -20.96 -5.85 -1.84
N SER A 25 -21.24 -4.91 -0.94
CA SER A 25 -20.21 -4.29 -0.11
C SER A 25 -20.39 -4.72 1.34
N ARG A 26 -19.26 -5.02 1.99
CA ARG A 26 -19.24 -5.23 3.45
C ARG A 26 -19.59 -3.88 4.12
N PRO A 27 -20.18 -3.88 5.32
CA PRO A 27 -20.57 -2.64 5.98
C PRO A 27 -19.33 -1.80 6.35
N ALA A 28 -19.41 -0.48 6.17
CA ALA A 28 -18.39 0.42 6.70
C ALA A 28 -18.33 0.31 8.23
N LYS A 29 -17.12 0.31 8.79
CA LYS A 29 -16.91 0.12 10.23
C LYS A 29 -15.76 0.98 10.76
N SER A 30 -15.94 1.49 11.98
CA SER A 30 -14.95 2.28 12.71
C SER A 30 -14.16 1.40 13.69
N PHE A 31 -12.87 1.67 13.82
CA PHE A 31 -11.95 1.00 14.74
C PHE A 31 -11.10 2.00 15.49
N LEU A 32 -10.70 1.68 16.72
CA LEU A 32 -9.76 2.48 17.52
C LEU A 32 -8.31 2.02 17.34
N SER A 33 -8.13 0.72 17.09
CA SER A 33 -6.84 0.05 16.90
C SER A 33 -6.52 -0.09 15.41
N ASP A 34 -5.27 0.21 15.03
CA ASP A 34 -4.73 -0.06 13.69
C ASP A 34 -4.89 -1.54 13.35
N GLN A 35 -4.47 -2.45 14.23
CA GLN A 35 -4.51 -3.88 13.95
C GLN A 35 -5.93 -4.36 13.63
N SER A 36 -6.93 -3.94 14.42
CA SER A 36 -8.32 -4.35 14.18
C SER A 36 -8.89 -3.80 12.88
N ALA A 37 -8.47 -2.60 12.47
CA ALA A 37 -8.83 -2.05 11.17
C ALA A 37 -8.20 -2.85 10.03
N LEU A 38 -6.91 -3.19 10.14
CA LEU A 38 -6.15 -3.94 9.14
C LEU A 38 -6.63 -5.40 9.02
N ASP A 39 -6.99 -6.03 10.13
CA ASP A 39 -7.58 -7.37 10.16
C ASP A 39 -8.92 -7.41 9.41
N TYR A 40 -9.71 -6.34 9.53
CA TYR A 40 -11.01 -6.21 8.86
C TYR A 40 -10.88 -5.80 7.39
N ALA A 41 -9.98 -4.88 7.07
CA ALA A 41 -9.81 -4.35 5.72
C ALA A 41 -9.38 -5.45 4.74
N LEU A 42 -9.83 -5.34 3.50
CA LEU A 42 -9.33 -6.11 2.36
C LEU A 42 -8.61 -5.16 1.40
N GLU A 43 -7.72 -5.71 0.59
CA GLU A 43 -7.02 -4.97 -0.46
C GLU A 43 -8.01 -4.15 -1.30
N GLY A 44 -7.66 -2.88 -1.53
CA GLY A 44 -8.50 -1.92 -2.25
C GLY A 44 -9.57 -1.23 -1.40
N ASP A 45 -9.81 -1.61 -0.15
CA ASP A 45 -10.70 -0.86 0.76
C ASP A 45 -10.14 0.54 1.04
N ALA A 46 -11.02 1.54 1.19
CA ALA A 46 -10.60 2.86 1.64
C ALA A 46 -10.51 2.90 3.17
N LEU A 47 -9.40 3.45 3.69
CA LEU A 47 -9.20 3.72 5.11
C LEU A 47 -9.14 5.24 5.33
N LEU A 48 -9.90 5.74 6.30
CA LEU A 48 -9.87 7.14 6.70
C LEU A 48 -9.44 7.25 8.16
N TYR A 49 -8.23 7.76 8.38
CA TYR A 49 -7.71 8.06 9.71
C TYR A 49 -8.25 9.40 10.17
N VAL A 50 -8.93 9.45 11.31
CA VAL A 50 -9.54 10.67 11.87
C VAL A 50 -8.82 11.07 13.15
N PHE A 51 -8.49 12.35 13.29
CA PHE A 51 -7.73 12.90 14.42
C PHE A 51 -8.57 13.84 15.28
N GLU A 52 -8.15 14.06 16.54
CA GLU A 52 -8.87 14.90 17.53
C GLU A 52 -9.12 16.33 17.03
N ASP A 53 -8.21 16.87 16.20
CA ASP A 53 -8.33 18.21 15.60
C ASP A 53 -9.27 18.26 14.37
N GLY A 54 -9.92 17.14 14.03
CA GLY A 54 -10.78 17.00 12.86
C GLY A 54 -10.04 16.74 11.55
N THR A 55 -8.70 16.68 11.56
CA THR A 55 -7.92 16.33 10.37
C THR A 55 -8.19 14.88 9.98
N THR A 56 -8.28 14.62 8.68
CA THR A 56 -8.44 13.27 8.15
C THR A 56 -7.38 12.94 7.11
N TYR A 57 -6.84 11.72 7.16
CA TYR A 57 -5.93 11.20 6.15
C TYR A 57 -6.55 9.97 5.47
N PRO A 58 -6.90 10.07 4.17
CA PRO A 58 -7.35 8.93 3.41
C PRO A 58 -6.16 8.10 2.94
N THR A 59 -6.33 6.78 2.92
CA THR A 59 -5.45 5.84 2.23
C THR A 59 -6.27 4.68 1.69
N THR A 60 -5.66 3.83 0.88
CA THR A 60 -6.24 2.59 0.37
C THR A 60 -5.48 1.42 0.98
N MET A 61 -6.19 0.37 1.37
CA MET A 61 -5.57 -0.85 1.85
C MET A 61 -4.71 -1.44 0.73
N GLY A 62 -3.41 -1.53 0.98
CA GLY A 62 -2.48 -2.17 0.07
C GLY A 62 -2.65 -3.69 0.01
N PRO A 63 -1.88 -4.35 -0.85
CA PRO A 63 -1.87 -5.81 -0.92
C PRO A 63 -1.49 -6.43 0.42
N LYS A 64 -2.14 -7.55 0.78
CA LYS A 64 -1.81 -8.31 2.00
C LYS A 64 -0.66 -9.29 1.81
N SER A 65 -0.32 -9.61 0.57
CA SER A 65 0.82 -10.45 0.22
C SER A 65 2.07 -9.60 0.18
N GLY A 66 3.14 -10.05 0.85
CA GLY A 66 4.45 -9.39 0.75
C GLY A 66 4.88 -9.24 -0.70
N VAL A 67 4.75 -10.30 -1.52
CA VAL A 67 5.09 -10.28 -2.96
C VAL A 67 4.41 -9.13 -3.68
N ASP A 68 3.10 -9.00 -3.52
CA ASP A 68 2.31 -8.01 -4.25
C ASP A 68 2.66 -6.58 -3.78
N TRP A 69 2.91 -6.41 -2.49
CA TRP A 69 3.39 -5.13 -1.95
C TRP A 69 4.75 -4.74 -2.55
N GLY A 70 5.71 -5.67 -2.61
CA GLY A 70 7.00 -5.44 -3.24
C GLY A 70 6.87 -5.06 -4.73
N SER A 71 6.00 -5.74 -5.46
CA SER A 71 5.69 -5.41 -6.86
C SER A 71 5.12 -4.00 -7.00
N CYS A 72 4.16 -3.61 -6.16
CA CYS A 72 3.58 -2.25 -6.18
C CYS A 72 4.63 -1.16 -5.89
N VAL A 73 5.57 -1.41 -4.98
CA VAL A 73 6.67 -0.49 -4.68
C VAL A 73 7.59 -0.33 -5.90
N ALA A 74 7.91 -1.44 -6.59
CA ALA A 74 8.70 -1.39 -7.83
C ALA A 74 7.96 -0.64 -8.95
N GLU A 75 6.67 -0.92 -9.16
CA GLU A 75 5.86 -0.23 -10.17
C GLU A 75 5.74 1.26 -9.89
N ALA A 76 5.53 1.67 -8.63
CA ALA A 76 5.50 3.07 -8.25
C ALA A 76 6.84 3.76 -8.55
N TYR A 77 7.97 3.10 -8.30
CA TYR A 77 9.29 3.62 -8.68
C TYR A 77 9.49 3.73 -10.20
N LEU A 78 8.98 2.78 -10.98
CA LEU A 78 9.16 2.74 -12.43
C LEU A 78 8.25 3.70 -13.18
N TYR A 79 6.99 3.84 -12.72
CA TYR A 79 5.91 4.48 -13.48
C TYR A 79 5.36 5.76 -12.84
N SER A 80 5.95 6.22 -11.73
CA SER A 80 5.61 7.50 -11.10
C SER A 80 6.86 8.29 -10.72
N ASP A 81 6.70 9.56 -10.34
CA ASP A 81 7.80 10.39 -9.82
C ASP A 81 8.20 10.02 -8.38
N TRP A 82 7.67 8.91 -7.84
CA TRP A 82 7.97 8.47 -6.49
C TRP A 82 9.33 7.77 -6.45
N VAL A 83 10.27 8.40 -5.75
CA VAL A 83 11.58 7.83 -5.46
C VAL A 83 11.53 7.28 -4.02
N PRO A 84 11.52 5.95 -3.82
CA PRO A 84 11.49 5.39 -2.48
C PRO A 84 12.75 5.79 -1.71
N GLU A 85 12.60 6.12 -0.43
CA GLU A 85 13.76 6.46 0.39
C GLU A 85 14.59 5.20 0.66
N LYS A 86 15.90 5.38 0.90
CA LYS A 86 16.78 4.26 1.23
C LYS A 86 16.28 3.50 2.46
N SER A 87 15.68 4.19 3.42
CA SER A 87 15.04 3.58 4.60
C SER A 87 13.90 2.67 4.20
N ASP A 88 13.03 3.07 3.27
CA ASP A 88 11.86 2.29 2.83
C ASP A 88 12.29 1.01 2.12
N ILE A 89 13.32 1.09 1.28
CA ILE A 89 13.91 -0.07 0.61
C ILE A 89 14.54 -1.02 1.63
N LEU A 90 15.26 -0.49 2.63
CA LEU A 90 15.84 -1.32 3.68
C LEU A 90 14.77 -1.94 4.57
N ASP A 91 13.69 -1.22 4.88
CA ASP A 91 12.57 -1.74 5.65
C ASP A 91 11.87 -2.89 4.92
N MET A 92 11.63 -2.73 3.62
CA MET A 92 11.14 -3.79 2.72
C MET A 92 12.10 -4.99 2.62
N CYS A 93 13.40 -4.77 2.66
CA CYS A 93 14.39 -5.85 2.53
C CYS A 93 14.69 -6.58 3.85
N PHE A 94 14.46 -5.95 5.00
CA PHE A 94 14.91 -6.45 6.30
C PHE A 94 13.80 -6.64 7.33
N HIS A 95 12.67 -5.94 7.23
CA HIS A 95 11.57 -6.00 8.21
C HIS A 95 10.27 -6.57 7.63
N GLU A 96 9.98 -6.32 6.35
CA GLU A 96 8.86 -6.95 5.66
C GLU A 96 9.32 -8.20 4.89
N ASP A 97 8.69 -9.32 5.22
CA ASP A 97 8.83 -10.69 4.71
C ASP A 97 9.63 -10.89 3.40
N LYS A 98 10.45 -11.94 3.33
CA LYS A 98 11.28 -12.34 2.16
C LYS A 98 10.52 -12.26 0.82
N GLU A 99 9.23 -12.55 0.86
CA GLU A 99 8.30 -12.49 -0.25
C GLU A 99 8.21 -11.08 -0.88
N ALA A 100 8.23 -10.01 -0.09
CA ALA A 100 8.23 -8.63 -0.60
C ALA A 100 9.49 -8.29 -1.39
N SER A 101 10.65 -8.70 -0.88
CA SER A 101 11.90 -8.57 -1.63
C SER A 101 11.87 -9.33 -2.96
N ILE A 102 11.24 -10.51 -3.00
CA ILE A 102 11.07 -11.28 -4.24
C ILE A 102 10.17 -10.54 -5.22
N GLY A 103 9.01 -10.04 -4.79
CA GLY A 103 8.09 -9.28 -5.65
C GLY A 103 8.75 -8.04 -6.24
N PHE A 104 9.43 -7.25 -5.41
CA PHE A 104 10.13 -6.04 -5.84
C PHE A 104 11.20 -6.34 -6.89
N VAL A 105 12.08 -7.32 -6.64
CA VAL A 105 13.16 -7.68 -7.59
C VAL A 105 12.60 -8.24 -8.90
N ASN A 106 11.55 -9.06 -8.83
CA ASN A 106 10.94 -9.64 -10.02
C ASN A 106 10.31 -8.56 -10.92
N ALA A 107 9.55 -7.63 -10.35
CA ALA A 107 8.93 -6.55 -11.11
C ALA A 107 9.98 -5.66 -11.83
N LEU A 108 11.10 -5.35 -11.16
CA LEU A 108 12.21 -4.63 -11.80
C LEU A 108 12.89 -5.46 -12.90
N ALA A 109 13.06 -6.76 -12.70
CA ALA A 109 13.67 -7.64 -13.70
C ALA A 109 12.79 -7.77 -14.94
N ASP A 110 11.47 -7.94 -14.76
CA ASP A 110 10.49 -8.02 -15.84
C ASP A 110 10.50 -6.73 -16.68
N TYR A 111 10.52 -5.56 -16.04
CA TYR A 111 10.66 -4.27 -16.74
C TYR A 111 11.93 -4.20 -17.61
N VAL A 112 13.09 -4.64 -17.09
CA VAL A 112 14.35 -4.65 -17.87
C VAL A 112 14.25 -5.62 -19.06
N ILE A 113 13.59 -6.76 -18.88
CA ILE A 113 13.35 -7.72 -19.96
C ILE A 113 12.46 -7.08 -21.04
N GLU A 114 11.36 -6.43 -20.65
CA GLU A 114 10.44 -5.73 -21.55
C GLU A 114 11.15 -4.64 -22.35
N CYS A 115 11.87 -3.72 -21.68
CA CYS A 115 12.65 -2.69 -22.35
C CYS A 115 13.67 -3.26 -23.34
N ARG A 116 14.26 -4.42 -23.03
CA ARG A 116 15.20 -5.09 -23.94
C ARG A 116 14.49 -5.67 -25.16
N VAL A 117 13.29 -6.22 -24.98
CA VAL A 117 12.45 -6.71 -26.09
C VAL A 117 12.04 -5.55 -27.00
N GLU A 118 11.57 -4.43 -26.44
CA GLU A 118 11.20 -3.23 -27.21
C GLU A 118 12.39 -2.68 -28.01
N LYS A 119 13.56 -2.57 -27.37
CA LYS A 119 14.79 -2.13 -28.02
C LYS A 119 15.22 -3.05 -29.17
N VAL A 120 15.06 -4.37 -29.03
CA VAL A 120 15.35 -5.34 -30.10
C VAL A 120 14.32 -5.24 -31.22
N ALA A 121 13.06 -4.93 -30.89
CA ALA A 121 12.00 -4.69 -31.86
C ALA A 121 12.12 -3.33 -32.57
N GLY A 122 12.99 -2.43 -32.10
CA GLY A 122 13.19 -1.09 -32.69
C GLY A 122 12.07 -0.11 -32.35
N LEU A 123 11.39 -0.34 -31.23
CA LEU A 123 10.38 0.56 -30.64
C LEU A 123 11.02 1.58 -29.70
#